data_AF-A0A2A4E6R2-F1
#
_entry.id   AF-A0A2A4E6R2-F1
#
_cell.length_a   1.000
_cell.length_b   1.000
_cell.length_c   1.000
_cell.angle_alpha   90.00
_cell.angle_beta   90.00
_cell.angle_gamma   90.00
#
_symmetry.space_group_name_H-M   'P 1'
#
loop_
_entity.id
_entity.type
_entity.pdbx_description
1 polymer ?
#
loop_
_entity_poly.entity_id
_entity_poly.type
_entity_poly.pdbx_seq_one_letter_code
_entity_poly.pdbx_strand_id
1 'polypeptide(L)' 'MRDFPPSLGNAELVTTLIGSAEAAGILGIDRSVLLRRVASGQLEPVQKLPARTGAYLFDREAIEQQARATS' A
#
# COMPACT_ATOMS: atom_id res chain seq x y z
N MET A 1 36.52 4.55 23.65
CA MET A 1 35.44 5.53 23.90
C MET A 1 35.19 6.36 22.64
N ARG A 2 34.38 5.82 21.74
CA ARG A 2 33.28 6.53 21.07
C ARG A 2 32.28 5.44 20.74
N ASP A 3 31.38 5.20 21.67
CA ASP A 3 30.07 4.68 21.32
C ASP A 3 29.59 5.51 20.13
N PHE A 4 29.58 4.88 18.96
CA PHE A 4 28.83 5.41 17.85
C PHE A 4 27.40 5.39 18.38
N PRO A 5 26.70 6.53 18.50
CA PRO A 5 25.29 6.48 18.85
C PRO A 5 24.66 5.46 17.90
N PRO A 6 23.77 4.55 18.35
CA PRO A 6 22.92 3.89 17.39
C PRO A 6 22.34 5.05 16.60
N SER A 7 22.69 5.14 15.33
CA SER A 7 21.97 6.01 14.44
C SER A 7 20.54 5.60 14.72
N LEU A 8 19.78 6.52 15.30
CA LEU A 8 18.34 6.53 15.15
C LEU A 8 18.18 6.69 13.63
N GLY A 9 18.46 5.60 12.92
CA GLY A 9 18.16 5.39 11.53
C GLY A 9 16.67 5.40 11.61
N ASN A 10 16.17 6.62 11.45
CA ASN A 10 14.88 6.99 10.97
C ASN A 10 13.97 5.75 11.03
N ALA A 11 12.99 5.76 11.95
CA ALA A 11 11.74 5.10 11.64
C ALA A 11 11.16 5.83 10.41
N GLU A 12 11.86 5.67 9.28
CA GLU A 12 11.52 6.08 7.95
C GLU A 12 10.32 5.19 7.70
N LEU A 13 9.14 5.78 7.88
CA LEU A 13 7.91 5.27 7.36
C LEU A 13 8.12 5.21 5.85
N VAL A 14 8.80 4.16 5.38
CA VAL A 14 9.10 3.94 3.96
C VAL A 14 7.75 3.67 3.33
N THR A 15 7.15 4.72 2.78
CA THR A 15 5.89 4.71 2.06
C THR A 15 6.05 3.82 0.84
N THR A 16 5.89 2.51 1.04
CA THR A 16 6.12 1.51 0.01
C THR A 16 4.89 1.48 -0.87
N LEU A 17 5.01 2.06 -2.06
CA LEU A 17 3.94 2.03 -3.04
C LEU A 17 3.90 0.67 -3.72
N ILE A 18 2.76 0.00 -3.62
CA ILE A 18 2.52 -1.32 -4.20
C ILE A 18 1.48 -1.24 -5.32
N GLY A 19 1.59 -2.17 -6.28
CA GLY A 19 0.60 -2.29 -7.35
C GLY A 19 -0.69 -2.97 -6.90
N SER A 20 -1.71 -2.92 -7.75
CA SER A 20 -3.02 -3.54 -7.48
C SER A 20 -2.95 -5.06 -7.22
N ALA A 21 -1.98 -5.76 -7.80
CA ALA A 21 -1.80 -7.20 -7.61
C ALA A 21 -1.27 -7.55 -6.22
N GLU A 22 -0.26 -6.80 -5.75
CA GLU A 22 0.24 -6.95 -4.38
C GLU A 22 -0.80 -6.54 -3.35
N ALA A 23 -1.49 -5.41 -3.55
CA ALA A 23 -2.53 -4.95 -2.63
C ALA A 23 -3.66 -5.99 -2.47
N ALA A 24 -4.05 -6.63 -3.59
CA ALA A 24 -5.05 -7.70 -3.58
C ALA A 24 -4.55 -8.93 -2.80
N GLY A 25 -3.27 -9.29 -2.96
CA GLY A 25 -2.62 -10.37 -2.21
C GLY A 25 -2.59 -10.12 -0.70
N ILE A 26 -2.27 -8.90 -0.27
CA ILE A 26 -2.24 -8.53 1.16
C ILE A 26 -3.65 -8.59 1.78
N LEU A 27 -4.66 -8.11 1.06
CA LEU A 27 -6.05 -8.15 1.51
C LEU A 27 -6.70 -9.54 1.39
N GLY A 28 -6.03 -10.49 0.71
CA GLY A 28 -6.60 -11.82 0.44
C GLY A 28 -7.84 -11.78 -0.46
N ILE A 29 -7.96 -10.77 -1.33
CA ILE A 29 -9.11 -10.61 -2.25
C ILE A 29 -8.69 -10.71 -3.71
N ASP A 30 -9.66 -10.96 -4.59
CA ASP A 30 -9.41 -10.90 -6.03
C ASP A 30 -9.16 -9.46 -6.51
N ARG A 31 -8.32 -9.30 -7.54
CA ARG A 31 -7.99 -8.00 -8.14
C ARG A 31 -9.25 -7.27 -8.64
N SER A 32 -10.25 -7.98 -9.13
CA SER A 32 -11.53 -7.41 -9.58
C SER A 32 -12.33 -6.83 -8.41
N VAL A 33 -12.26 -7.46 -7.23
CA VAL A 33 -12.88 -6.94 -6.00
C VAL A 33 -12.16 -5.69 -5.54
N LEU A 34 -10.82 -5.70 -5.58
CA LEU A 34 -10.01 -4.52 -5.27
C LEU A 34 -10.37 -3.34 -6.18
N LEU A 35 -10.43 -3.54 -7.50
CA LEU A 35 -10.84 -2.50 -8.44
C LEU A 35 -12.28 -2.02 -8.21
N ARG A 36 -13.20 -2.91 -7.84
CA ARG A 36 -14.58 -2.53 -7.48
C ARG A 36 -14.60 -1.63 -6.24
N ARG A 37 -13.82 -1.96 -5.21
CA ARG A 37 -13.68 -1.14 -3.99
C ARG A 37 -13.09 0.23 -4.28
N VAL A 38 -12.12 0.30 -5.20
CA VAL A 38 -11.57 1.57 -5.68
C VAL A 38 -12.63 2.38 -6.42
N ALA A 39 -13.36 1.75 -7.35
CA ALA A 39 -14.43 2.41 -8.10
C ALA A 39 -15.58 2.89 -7.20
N SER A 40 -15.84 2.19 -6.09
CA SER A 40 -16.85 2.59 -5.09
C SER A 40 -16.32 3.56 -4.04
N GLY A 41 -15.05 3.97 -4.09
CA GLY A 41 -14.43 4.89 -3.12
C GLY A 41 -14.12 4.27 -1.74
N GLN A 42 -14.16 2.93 -1.61
CA GLN A 42 -13.77 2.24 -0.38
C GLN A 42 -12.25 2.05 -0.24
N LEU A 43 -11.52 2.10 -1.36
CA LEU A 43 -10.07 2.06 -1.39
C LEU A 43 -9.57 3.25 -2.20
N GLU A 44 -8.70 4.07 -1.60
CA GLU A 44 -8.13 5.23 -2.26
C GLU A 44 -6.73 4.89 -2.80
N PRO A 45 -6.54 4.88 -4.13
CA PRO A 45 -5.21 4.71 -4.71
C PRO A 45 -4.40 6.00 -4.56
N VAL A 46 -3.15 5.89 -4.14
CA VAL A 46 -2.23 7.03 -3.99
C VAL A 46 -1.96 7.69 -5.34
N GLN A 47 -1.79 6.87 -6.38
CA GLN A 47 -1.53 7.38 -7.71
C GLN A 47 -2.04 6.40 -8.77
N LYS A 48 -2.55 6.95 -9.87
CA LYS A 48 -2.79 6.20 -11.10
C LYS A 48 -1.70 6.56 -12.10
N LEU A 49 -0.91 5.58 -12.52
CA LEU A 49 0.13 5.84 -13.51
C LEU A 49 -0.48 6.22 -14.86
N PRO A 50 0.06 7.20 -15.62
CA PRO A 50 -0.46 7.63 -16.91
C PRO A 50 -0.14 6.64 -18.07
N ALA A 51 0.11 5.37 -17.76
CA ALA A 51 0.39 4.34 -18.75
C ALA A 51 -0.89 3.80 -19.40
N ARG A 52 -0.76 3.16 -20.56
CA ARG A 52 -1.88 2.59 -21.36
C ARG A 52 -2.74 1.56 -20.60
N THR A 53 -2.20 0.94 -19.55
CA THR A 53 -2.92 0.04 -18.61
C THR A 53 -3.05 0.62 -17.19
N GLY A 54 -2.73 1.91 -17.02
CA GLY A 54 -2.84 2.73 -15.81
C GLY A 54 -2.92 1.95 -14.50
N ALA A 55 -1.79 1.40 -14.05
CA ALA A 55 -1.74 0.70 -12.78
C ALA A 55 -2.04 1.66 -11.63
N TYR A 56 -2.93 1.23 -10.74
CA TYR A 56 -3.17 1.90 -9.47
C TYR A 56 -2.07 1.50 -8.49
N LEU A 57 -1.43 2.52 -7.91
CA LEU A 57 -0.49 2.42 -6.82
C LEU A 57 -1.23 2.67 -5.51
N PHE A 58 -0.94 1.84 -4.52
CA PHE A 58 -1.51 1.91 -3.18
C PHE A 58 -0.39 2.02 -2.17
N ASP A 59 -0.69 2.66 -1.05
CA ASP A 59 0.19 2.62 0.11
C ASP A 59 0.09 1.23 0.77
N ARG A 60 1.22 0.54 0.89
CA ARG A 60 1.29 -0.78 1.52
C ARG A 60 0.80 -0.76 2.96
N GLU A 61 1.18 0.25 3.74
CA GLU A 61 0.79 0.37 5.15
C GLU A 61 -0.72 0.59 5.27
N ALA A 62 -1.30 1.46 4.44
CA ALA A 62 -2.75 1.69 4.43
C ALA A 62 -3.54 0.40 4.11
N ILE A 63 -3.04 -0.40 3.16
CA ILE A 63 -3.64 -1.69 2.80
C ILE A 63 -3.53 -2.70 3.96
N GLU A 64 -2.38 -2.78 4.61
CA GLU A 64 -2.19 -3.63 5.80
C GLU A 64 -3.10 -3.21 6.97
N GLN A 65 -3.29 -1.90 7.18
CA GLN A 65 -4.21 -1.38 8.20
C GLN A 65 -5.67 -1.78 7.89
N GLN A 66 -6.10 -1.67 6.64
CA GLN A 66 -7.44 -2.11 6.21
C GLN A 66 -7.66 -3.61 6.41
N ALA A 67 -6.64 -4.43 6.15
CA ALA A 67 -6.70 -5.87 6.39
C ALA A 67 -6.94 -6.18 7.88
N ARG A 68 -6.27 -5.46 8.79
CA ARG A 68 -6.45 -5.62 10.24
C ARG A 68 -7.81 -5.15 10.74
N ALA A 69 -8.34 -4.06 10.17
CA ALA A 69 -9.62 -3.47 10.58
C ALA A 69 -10.84 -4.35 10.22
N THR A 70 -10.67 -5.34 9.35
CA THR A 70 -11.75 -6.23 8.90
C THR A 70 -11.75 -7.59 9.65
N SER A 71 -10.89 -7.77 10.67
CA SER A 71 -10.85 -8.96 11.55
C SER A 71 -11.81 -8.89 12.73
#